data_AF-A0AAW0QS68-F1
#
_entry.id   AF-A0AAW0QS68-F1
#
_cell.length_a   1.000
_cell.length_b   1.000
_cell.length_c   1.000
_cell.angle_alpha   90.00
_cell.angle_beta   90.00
_cell.angle_gamma   90.00
#
_symmetry.space_group_name_H-M   'P 1'
#
loop_
_entity.id
_entity.type
_entity.pdbx_description
1 polymer ?
#
loop_
_entity_poly.entity_id
_entity_poly.type
_entity_poly.pdbx_seq_one_letter_code
_entity_poly.pdbx_strand_id
1 'polypeptide(L)' 'MPTCSHIPGVFASKTSGATPSIQIWHGVRDINSPIAMVRYMAHRLPHCDLHELESENHFTILKHLEMMLSKLVKRQ' A
#
# COMPACT_ATOMS: atom_id res chain seq x y z
N MET A 1 -2.07 -30.76 -10.91
CA MET A 1 -1.89 -29.31 -10.65
C MET A 1 -3.17 -28.82 -10.00
N PRO A 2 -3.19 -28.42 -8.71
CA PRO A 2 -4.43 -27.92 -8.14
C PRO A 2 -4.63 -26.45 -8.56
N THR A 3 -5.81 -26.19 -9.11
CA THR A 3 -6.30 -24.88 -9.52
C THR A 3 -6.52 -24.00 -8.29
N CYS A 4 -5.93 -22.80 -8.29
CA CYS A 4 -6.20 -21.78 -7.28
C CYS A 4 -7.64 -21.27 -7.47
N SER A 5 -8.58 -21.91 -6.79
CA SER A 5 -9.98 -21.50 -6.76
C SER A 5 -10.41 -21.55 -5.30
N HIS A 6 -10.74 -20.37 -4.77
CA HIS A 6 -11.32 -20.11 -3.44
C HIS A 6 -10.35 -20.14 -2.25
N ILE A 7 -9.86 -18.96 -1.87
CA ILE A 7 -9.66 -18.62 -0.45
C ILE A 7 -10.88 -17.76 -0.05
N PRO A 8 -11.93 -18.34 0.54
CA PRO A 8 -13.02 -17.56 1.12
C PRO A 8 -12.55 -17.04 2.48
N GLY A 9 -12.43 -15.72 2.67
CA GLY A 9 -12.10 -15.24 4.02
C GLY A 9 -11.61 -13.82 4.26
N VAL A 10 -11.58 -12.91 3.27
CA VAL A 10 -11.26 -11.50 3.57
C VAL A 10 -12.19 -10.57 2.80
N PHE A 11 -13.51 -10.74 3.00
CA PHE A 11 -14.44 -9.64 2.74
C PHE A 11 -14.64 -8.90 4.05
N ALA A 12 -14.04 -7.70 4.12
CA ALA A 12 -14.22 -6.77 5.22
C ALA A 12 -15.72 -6.61 5.49
N SER A 13 -16.12 -6.89 6.73
CA SER A 13 -17.45 -6.63 7.24
C SER A 13 -17.81 -5.17 7.01
N LYS A 14 -18.99 -4.92 6.43
CA LYS A 14 -19.58 -3.58 6.35
C LYS A 14 -19.90 -3.11 7.78
N THR A 15 -18.96 -2.42 8.43
CA THR A 15 -19.27 -1.53 9.54
C THR A 15 -19.65 -0.17 8.96
N SER A 16 -20.75 0.40 9.44
CA SER A 16 -21.30 1.71 9.05
C SER A 16 -20.48 2.86 9.64
N GLY A 17 -19.19 2.89 9.33
CA GLY A 17 -18.25 3.97 9.62
C GLY A 17 -17.37 4.20 8.39
N ALA A 18 -16.88 5.43 8.19
CA ALA A 18 -15.98 5.73 7.07
C ALA A 18 -14.78 4.77 7.11
N THR A 19 -14.63 3.93 6.08
CA THR A 19 -13.49 3.02 5.95
C THR A 19 -12.21 3.84 5.87
N PRO A 20 -11.21 3.59 6.73
CA PRO A 20 -9.97 4.36 6.72
C PRO A 20 -9.24 4.17 5.38
N SER A 21 -8.76 5.28 4.81
CA SER A 21 -7.96 5.22 3.57
C SER A 21 -6.62 4.56 3.84
N ILE A 22 -6.22 3.62 2.99
CA ILE A 22 -4.91 2.99 3.03
C ILE A 22 -3.95 3.84 2.19
N GLN A 23 -2.76 4.10 2.71
CA GLN A 23 -1.72 4.82 1.98
C GLN A 23 -0.46 3.94 1.94
N ILE A 24 0.08 3.73 0.75
CA ILE A 24 1.32 2.99 0.53
C ILE A 24 2.34 3.94 -0.09
N TRP A 25 3.50 4.10 0.52
CA TRP A 25 4.64 4.77 -0.11
C TRP A 25 5.71 3.73 -0.37
N HIS A 26 6.20 3.64 -1.62
CA HIS A 26 7.16 2.61 -1.99
C HIS A 26 8.20 3.10 -2.99
N GLY A 27 9.45 2.71 -2.77
CA GLY A 27 10.55 3.00 -3.69
C GLY A 27 10.54 2.06 -4.89
N VAL A 28 10.56 2.62 -6.11
CA VAL A 28 10.54 1.80 -7.35
C VAL A 28 11.83 0.99 -7.51
N ARG A 29 12.93 1.46 -6.92
CA ARG A 29 14.26 0.80 -6.98
C ARG A 29 14.51 -0.11 -5.78
N ASP A 30 13.48 -0.45 -5.01
CA ASP A 30 13.59 -1.44 -3.93
C ASP A 30 13.80 -2.85 -4.51
N ILE A 31 14.98 -3.41 -4.26
CA ILE A 31 15.35 -4.77 -4.67
C ILE A 31 14.91 -5.84 -3.66
N ASN A 32 14.61 -5.46 -2.42
CA ASN A 32 14.19 -6.36 -1.35
C ASN A 32 12.69 -6.64 -1.45
N SER A 33 11.92 -5.62 -1.81
CA SER A 33 10.47 -5.69 -2.05
C SER A 33 10.15 -5.11 -3.43
N PRO A 34 10.05 -5.96 -4.48
CA PRO A 34 9.82 -5.50 -5.84
C PRO A 34 8.49 -4.73 -5.97
N ILE A 35 8.54 -3.59 -6.67
CA ILE A 35 7.37 -2.71 -6.91
C ILE A 35 6.16 -3.45 -7.50
N ALA A 36 6.39 -4.52 -8.28
CA ALA A 36 5.33 -5.33 -8.86
C ALA A 36 4.40 -5.94 -7.78
N MET A 37 4.96 -6.40 -6.66
CA MET A 37 4.17 -6.97 -5.56
C MET A 37 3.35 -5.88 -4.85
N VAL A 38 3.93 -4.69 -4.70
CA VAL A 38 3.25 -3.55 -4.08
C VAL A 38 2.10 -3.06 -4.94
N ARG A 39 2.30 -2.92 -6.26
CA ARG A 39 1.24 -2.65 -7.21
C ARG A 39 0.15 -3.72 -7.17
N TYR A 40 0.52 -5.00 -7.09
CA TYR A 40 -0.45 -6.10 -6.97
C TYR A 40 -1.36 -5.95 -5.73
N MET A 41 -0.78 -5.58 -4.59
CA MET A 41 -1.52 -5.33 -3.34
C MET A 41 -2.41 -4.09 -3.44
N ALA A 42 -1.87 -2.97 -3.94
CA ALA A 42 -2.60 -1.71 -4.06
C ALA A 42 -3.89 -1.86 -4.89
N HIS A 43 -3.86 -2.65 -5.97
CA HIS A 43 -5.05 -2.93 -6.79
C HIS A 43 -6.14 -3.74 -6.06
N ARG A 44 -5.83 -4.39 -4.94
CA ARG A 44 -6.75 -5.28 -4.21
C ARG A 44 -7.24 -4.71 -2.89
N LEU A 45 -6.55 -3.70 -2.38
CA LEU A 45 -6.90 -3.06 -1.12
C LEU A 45 -7.98 -1.98 -1.38
N PRO A 46 -9.09 -1.97 -0.62
CA PRO A 46 -10.10 -0.94 -0.74
C PRO A 46 -9.54 0.41 -0.27
N HIS A 47 -9.90 1.49 -0.95
CA HIS A 47 -9.51 2.86 -0.58
C HIS A 47 -7.99 3.05 -0.44
N CYS A 48 -7.20 2.41 -1.30
CA CYS A 48 -5.74 2.44 -1.28
C CYS A 48 -5.16 3.44 -2.28
N ASP A 49 -4.32 4.36 -1.79
CA ASP A 49 -3.48 5.23 -2.61
C ASP A 49 -2.02 4.76 -2.56
N LEU A 50 -1.47 4.39 -3.71
CA LEU A 50 -0.05 4.05 -3.87
C LEU A 50 0.74 5.27 -4.36
N HIS A 51 1.79 5.63 -3.62
CA HIS A 51 2.76 6.68 -3.94
C HIS A 51 4.09 6.03 -4.31
N GLU A 52 4.37 5.98 -5.61
CA GLU A 52 5.62 5.43 -6.13
C GLU A 52 6.72 6.49 -6.12
N LEU A 53 7.86 6.16 -5.51
CA LEU A 53 9.03 7.03 -5.39
C LEU A 53 10.13 6.49 -6.32
N GLU A 54 10.16 7.03 -7.53
CA GLU A 54 10.96 6.52 -8.66
C GLU A 54 12.46 6.36 -8.34
N SER A 55 13.03 7.30 -7.59
CA SER A 55 14.47 7.32 -7.30
C SER A 55 14.86 6.55 -6.02
N GLU A 56 13.87 6.07 -5.26
CA GLU A 56 14.09 5.54 -3.92
C GLU A 56 14.12 4.02 -3.87
N ASN A 57 14.84 3.50 -2.89
CA ASN A 57 14.88 2.09 -2.50
C ASN A 57 14.33 1.91 -1.08
N HIS A 58 14.46 0.70 -0.55
CA HIS A 58 13.95 0.31 0.76
C HIS A 58 14.35 1.25 1.92
N PHE A 59 15.57 1.80 1.89
CA PHE A 59 16.10 2.62 2.98
C PHE A 59 16.06 4.11 2.66
N THR A 60 16.22 4.48 1.39
CA THR A 60 16.28 5.90 1.01
C THR A 60 14.90 6.56 1.04
N ILE A 61 13.83 5.77 1.03
CA ILE A 61 12.46 6.24 1.26
C ILE A 61 12.29 7.03 2.56
N LEU A 62 13.10 6.75 3.59
CA LEU A 62 13.04 7.46 4.89
C LEU A 62 13.37 8.95 4.79
N LYS A 63 14.04 9.39 3.72
CA LYS A 63 14.24 10.82 3.43
C LYS A 63 12.91 11.58 3.28
N HIS A 64 11.84 10.87 2.94
CA HIS A 64 10.51 11.41 2.72
C HIS A 64 9.60 11.24 3.94
N LEU A 65 10.11 10.76 5.08
CA LEU A 65 9.31 10.44 6.27
C LEU A 65 8.48 11.63 6.77
N GLU A 66 9.09 12.82 6.84
CA GLU A 66 8.39 14.04 7.26
C GLU A 66 7.19 14.37 6.36
N MET A 67 7.35 14.20 5.04
CA MET A 67 6.29 14.40 4.06
C MET A 67 5.17 13.37 4.22
N MET A 68 5.53 12.10 4.43
CA MET A 68 4.56 11.02 4.66
C MET A 68 3.74 11.27 5.93
N LEU A 69 4.40 11.58 7.05
CA LEU A 69 3.75 11.88 8.32
C LEU A 69 2.87 13.13 8.22
N SER A 70 3.35 14.19 7.56
CA SER A 70 2.55 15.39 7.33
C SER A 70 1.27 15.11 6.52
N LYS A 71 1.33 14.22 5.52
CA LYS A 71 0.16 13.78 4.75
C LYS A 71 -0.81 12.92 5.56
N LEU A 72 -0.32 12.14 6.51
CA LEU A 72 -1.14 11.29 7.37
C LEU A 72 -1.84 12.09 8.47
N VAL A 73 -1.12 13.00 9.13
CA VAL A 73 -1.65 13.81 10.25
C VAL A 73 -2.67 14.83 9.78
N LYS A 74 -2.48 15.44 8.59
CA LYS A 74 -3.46 16.39 8.01
C LYS A 74 -4.78 15.75 7.57
N ARG A 75 -4.88 14.42 7.56
CA ARG A 75 -6.02 13.67 7.02
C ARG A 75 -6.91 13.06 8.13
N GLN A 76 -6.69 13.45 9.40
CA GLN A 76 -7.51 13.08 10.56
C GLN A 76 -8.43 14.23 10.97
#